data_AF-A0A8S3VA40-F1
#
_entry.id   AF-A0A8S3VA40-F1
#
_cell.length_a   1.000
_cell.length_b   1.000
_cell.length_c   1.000
_cell.angle_alpha   90.00
_cell.angle_beta   90.00
_cell.angle_gamma   90.00
#
_symmetry.space_group_name_H-M   'P 1'
#
loop_
_entity.id
_entity.type
_entity.pdbx_description
1 polymer ?
#
loop_
_entity_poly.entity_id
_entity_poly.type
_entity_poly.pdbx_seq_one_letter_code
_entity_poly.pdbx_strand_id
1 'polypeptide(L)'
;MSTKLKGTRSGHRSALTRLLRRFDDVKSNEEFDRDELSTILDLIIDKQRYLSDLNTQIISELSEEELEAEISDSDEYSITLETKIRKMRKFLEPTARTSYSLPVTDSSLNPLAQSFDVNRNQTASFNSQLIGGLKKIQIFQDFPPDPPIKRHEPML
;
A
#
# COMPACT_ATOMS: atom_id res chain seq x y z
N MET A 1 -14.98 19.08 28.27
CA MET A 1 -15.15 18.44 26.95
C MET A 1 -14.01 17.44 26.71
N SER A 2 -12.77 17.81 27.04
CA SER A 2 -11.56 16.97 27.05
C SER A 2 -11.75 15.53 27.58
N THR A 3 -12.44 15.32 28.71
CA THR A 3 -12.69 13.96 29.25
C THR A 3 -13.46 13.05 28.30
N LYS A 4 -14.44 13.58 27.57
CA LYS A 4 -15.20 12.83 26.55
C LYS A 4 -14.30 12.49 25.35
N LEU A 5 -13.50 13.44 24.88
CA LEU A 5 -12.56 13.24 23.77
C LEU A 5 -11.48 12.21 24.13
N LYS A 6 -10.92 12.28 25.35
CA LYS A 6 -9.98 11.28 25.89
C LYS A 6 -10.62 9.90 25.97
N GLY A 7 -11.89 9.81 26.36
CA GLY A 7 -12.67 8.57 26.32
C GLY A 7 -12.80 7.99 24.91
N THR A 8 -13.18 8.82 23.93
CA THR A 8 -13.23 8.43 22.51
C THR A 8 -11.86 7.96 22.02
N ARG A 9 -10.79 8.70 22.33
CA ARG A 9 -9.41 8.32 21.98
C ARG A 9 -9.05 6.94 22.52
N SER A 10 -9.35 6.68 23.79
CA SER A 10 -9.12 5.35 24.40
C SER A 10 -9.85 4.23 23.67
N GLY A 11 -11.13 4.46 23.31
CA GLY A 11 -11.90 3.52 22.49
C GLY A 11 -11.26 3.24 21.12
N HIS A 12 -10.78 4.28 20.44
CA HIS A 12 -10.09 4.15 19.16
C HIS A 12 -8.73 3.44 19.30
N ARG A 13 -7.94 3.74 20.33
CA ARG A 13 -6.69 3.01 20.65
C ARG A 13 -6.93 1.51 20.89
N SER A 14 -8.04 1.17 21.57
CA SER A 14 -8.47 -0.22 21.77
C SER A 14 -8.84 -0.91 20.46
N ALA A 15 -9.65 -0.26 19.62
CA ALA A 15 -10.03 -0.77 18.31
C ALA A 15 -8.80 -0.98 17.40
N LEU A 16 -7.84 -0.05 17.45
CA LEU A 16 -6.61 -0.14 16.67
C LEU A 16 -5.72 -1.30 17.15
N THR A 17 -5.63 -1.52 18.46
CA THR A 17 -4.98 -2.71 19.02
C THR A 17 -5.58 -4.01 18.49
N ARG A 18 -6.91 -4.08 18.36
CA ARG A 18 -7.58 -5.26 17.79
C ARG A 18 -7.26 -5.45 16.30
N LEU A 19 -7.21 -4.37 15.52
CA LEU A 19 -6.82 -4.43 14.11
C LEU A 19 -5.36 -4.87 13.93
N LEU A 20 -4.45 -4.38 14.78
CA LEU A 20 -3.05 -4.80 14.78
C LEU A 20 -2.93 -6.31 15.06
N ARG A 21 -3.66 -6.82 16.07
CA ARG A 21 -3.70 -8.26 16.36
C ARG A 21 -4.27 -9.06 15.19
N ARG A 22 -5.39 -8.60 14.62
CA ARG A 22 -5.99 -9.26 13.45
C ARG A 22 -5.03 -9.31 12.26
N PHE A 23 -4.26 -8.24 12.02
CA PHE A 23 -3.22 -8.25 10.99
C PHE A 23 -2.17 -9.32 11.27
N ASP A 24 -1.68 -9.39 12.51
CA ASP A 24 -0.69 -10.41 12.90
C ASP A 24 -1.27 -11.84 12.79
N ASP A 25 -2.53 -12.04 13.17
CA ASP A 25 -3.24 -13.33 13.05
C ASP A 25 -3.35 -13.77 11.59
N VAL A 26 -3.88 -12.91 10.71
CA VAL A 26 -4.02 -13.20 9.27
C VAL A 26 -2.66 -13.45 8.64
N LYS A 27 -1.65 -12.64 8.99
CA LYS A 27 -0.27 -12.79 8.51
C LYS A 27 0.37 -14.12 8.92
N SER A 28 -0.03 -14.67 10.07
CA SER A 28 0.53 -15.92 10.60
C SER A 28 -0.01 -17.19 9.94
N ASN A 29 -1.06 -17.07 9.13
CA ASN A 29 -1.62 -18.19 8.37
C ASN A 29 -0.67 -18.64 7.25
N GLU A 30 -0.60 -19.95 6.99
CA GLU A 30 0.26 -20.53 5.95
C GLU A 30 -0.07 -20.01 4.54
N GLU A 31 -1.37 -19.82 4.27
CA GLU A 31 -1.90 -19.15 3.08
C GLU A 31 -2.64 -17.88 3.52
N PHE A 32 -1.90 -16.79 3.74
CA PHE A 32 -2.50 -15.52 4.14
C PHE A 32 -3.10 -14.77 2.93
N ASP A 33 -4.26 -14.18 3.13
CA ASP A 33 -4.91 -13.31 2.14
C ASP A 33 -4.28 -11.91 2.17
N ARG A 34 -3.60 -11.57 1.07
CA ARG A 34 -2.92 -10.26 0.92
C ARG A 34 -3.92 -9.11 0.80
N ASP A 35 -5.08 -9.34 0.21
CA ASP A 35 -6.11 -8.31 0.03
C ASP A 35 -6.79 -8.02 1.37
N GLU A 36 -7.03 -9.05 2.19
CA GLU A 36 -7.48 -8.87 3.58
C GLU A 36 -6.46 -8.05 4.39
N LEU A 37 -5.17 -8.38 4.31
CA LEU A 37 -4.11 -7.64 5.00
C LEU A 37 -4.01 -6.18 4.54
N SER A 38 -4.15 -5.92 3.22
CA SER A 38 -4.19 -4.56 2.68
C SER A 38 -5.38 -3.79 3.24
N THR A 39 -6.56 -4.40 3.26
CA THR A 39 -7.77 -3.80 3.82
C THR A 39 -7.58 -3.48 5.30
N ILE A 40 -7.05 -4.40 6.10
CA ILE A 40 -6.77 -4.15 7.53
C ILE A 40 -5.78 -2.99 7.69
N LEU A 41 -4.74 -2.90 6.86
CA LEU A 41 -3.77 -1.80 6.89
C LEU A 41 -4.43 -0.46 6.58
N ASP A 42 -5.30 -0.38 5.58
CA ASP A 42 -6.03 0.84 5.23
C ASP A 42 -6.93 1.30 6.39
N LEU A 43 -7.65 0.36 7.04
CA LEU A 43 -8.44 0.68 8.23
C LEU A 43 -7.59 1.19 9.40
N ILE A 44 -6.36 0.68 9.57
CA ILE A 44 -5.43 1.15 10.60
C ILE A 44 -4.98 2.58 10.30
N ILE A 45 -4.66 2.89 9.03
CA ILE A 45 -4.24 4.22 8.58
C ILE A 45 -5.37 5.24 8.78
N ASP A 46 -6.59 4.89 8.41
CA ASP A 46 -7.75 5.77 8.60
C ASP A 46 -7.98 6.08 10.08
N LYS A 47 -7.86 5.06 10.95
CA LYS A 47 -7.98 5.26 12.40
C LYS A 47 -6.82 6.06 12.98
N GLN A 48 -5.59 5.90 12.46
CA GLN A 48 -4.45 6.72 12.85
C GLN A 48 -4.72 8.19 12.56
N ARG A 49 -5.22 8.51 11.36
CA ARG A 49 -5.58 9.88 10.97
C ARG A 49 -6.63 10.46 11.91
N TYR A 50 -7.69 9.72 12.18
CA TYR A 50 -8.72 10.15 13.13
C TYR A 50 -8.18 10.37 14.56
N LEU A 51 -7.26 9.53 15.02
CA LEU A 51 -6.59 9.72 16.31
C LEU A 51 -5.73 10.99 16.34
N SER A 52 -5.08 11.34 15.23
CA SER A 52 -4.35 12.59 15.10
C SER A 52 -5.29 13.80 15.23
N ASP A 53 -6.42 13.77 14.53
CA ASP A 53 -7.44 14.83 14.63
C ASP A 53 -8.00 14.95 16.06
N LEU A 54 -8.23 13.83 16.74
CA LEU A 54 -8.65 13.81 18.15
C LEU A 54 -7.58 14.39 19.09
N ASN A 55 -6.30 14.06 18.86
CA ASN A 55 -5.21 14.59 19.68
C ASN A 55 -5.12 16.11 19.53
N THR A 56 -5.24 16.65 18.32
CA THR A 56 -5.28 18.10 18.08
C THR A 56 -6.45 18.76 18.83
N GLN A 57 -7.64 18.15 18.80
CA GLN A 57 -8.80 18.65 19.54
C GLN A 57 -8.57 18.61 21.05
N ILE A 58 -8.04 17.51 21.59
CA ILE A 58 -7.75 17.38 23.03
C ILE A 58 -6.73 18.44 23.47
N ILE A 59 -5.64 18.59 22.72
CA ILE A 59 -4.58 19.58 22.98
C ILE A 59 -5.16 21.00 23.02
N SER A 60 -6.09 21.33 22.11
CA SER A 60 -6.72 22.66 22.08
C SER A 60 -7.62 22.99 23.28
N GLU A 61 -8.01 21.97 24.07
CA GLU A 61 -8.90 22.11 25.22
C GLU A 61 -8.19 21.96 26.58
N LEU A 62 -6.89 21.65 26.60
CA LEU A 62 -6.13 21.42 27.82
C LEU A 62 -5.52 22.71 28.38
N SER A 63 -5.30 22.73 29.69
CA SER A 63 -4.51 23.79 30.32
C SER A 63 -3.01 23.55 30.10
N GLU A 64 -2.21 24.59 30.31
CA GLU A 64 -0.76 24.55 30.09
C GLU A 64 -0.07 23.50 30.97
N GLU A 65 -0.59 23.27 32.18
CA GLU A 65 -0.04 22.28 33.14
C GLU A 65 -0.23 20.83 32.68
N GLU A 66 -1.30 20.54 31.91
CA GLU A 66 -1.60 19.20 31.41
C GLU A 66 -1.07 18.97 29.98
N LEU A 67 -0.69 20.04 29.28
CA LEU A 67 -0.37 20.05 27.87
C LEU A 67 0.87 19.20 27.53
N GLU A 68 1.97 19.40 28.25
CA GLU A 68 3.24 18.72 27.95
C GLU A 68 3.13 17.20 28.13
N ALA A 69 2.49 16.77 29.23
CA ALA A 69 2.24 15.37 29.48
C ALA A 69 1.34 14.74 28.40
N GLU A 70 0.33 15.47 27.94
CA GLU A 70 -0.58 15.00 26.89
C GLU A 70 0.09 14.86 25.52
N ILE A 71 0.92 15.84 25.15
CA ILE A 71 1.69 15.81 23.90
C ILE A 71 2.62 14.60 23.93
N SER A 72 3.35 14.41 25.02
CA SER A 72 4.29 13.29 25.18
C SER A 72 3.61 11.92 25.03
N ASP A 73 2.47 11.66 25.71
CA ASP A 73 1.70 10.42 25.56
C ASP A 73 1.17 10.23 24.12
N SER A 74 0.74 11.32 23.50
CA SER A 74 0.21 11.29 22.14
C SER A 74 1.29 10.98 21.10
N ASP A 75 2.48 11.54 21.25
CA ASP A 75 3.62 11.33 20.36
C ASP A 75 4.20 9.93 20.50
N GLU A 76 4.39 9.43 21.73
CA GLU A 76 4.89 8.07 21.98
C GLU A 76 4.00 7.02 21.32
N TYR A 77 2.67 7.17 21.47
CA TYR A 77 1.71 6.29 20.81
C TYR A 77 1.78 6.40 19.28
N SER A 78 1.89 7.62 18.76
CA SER A 78 1.91 7.87 17.31
C SER A 78 3.15 7.27 16.66
N ILE A 79 4.34 7.46 17.25
CA ILE A 79 5.61 6.88 16.80
C ILE A 79 5.55 5.35 16.80
N THR A 80 5.00 4.77 17.87
CA THR A 80 4.83 3.31 17.99
C THR A 80 3.96 2.77 16.87
N LEU A 81 2.85 3.45 16.58
CA LEU A 81 1.91 3.08 15.55
C LEU A 81 2.51 3.23 14.13
N GLU A 82 3.18 4.34 13.85
CA GLU A 82 3.87 4.57 12.57
C GLU A 82 4.92 3.48 12.29
N THR A 83 5.67 3.08 13.31
CA THR A 83 6.65 2.01 13.19
C THR A 83 5.99 0.68 12.79
N LYS A 84 4.83 0.37 13.36
CA LYS A 84 4.05 -0.82 12.99
C LYS A 84 3.51 -0.72 11.56
N ILE A 85 2.91 0.41 11.19
CA ILE A 85 2.40 0.66 9.83
C ILE A 85 3.51 0.53 8.79
N ARG A 86 4.71 1.07 9.07
CA ARG A 86 5.87 0.95 8.17
C ARG A 86 6.26 -0.51 7.95
N LYS A 87 6.27 -1.32 9.02
CA LYS A 87 6.54 -2.77 8.92
C LYS A 87 5.47 -3.50 8.12
N MET A 88 4.19 -3.16 8.30
CA MET A 88 3.07 -3.73 7.55
C MET A 88 3.15 -3.38 6.06
N ARG A 89 3.43 -2.11 5.72
CA ARG A 89 3.65 -1.67 4.34
C ARG A 89 4.77 -2.44 3.67
N LYS A 90 5.93 -2.53 4.34
CA LYS A 90 7.08 -3.30 3.83
C LYS A 90 6.77 -4.78 3.62
N PHE A 91 5.93 -5.36 4.49
CA PHE A 91 5.49 -6.75 4.34
C PHE A 91 4.59 -6.93 3.10
N LEU A 92 3.74 -5.95 2.82
CA LEU A 92 2.84 -5.96 1.67
C LEU A 92 3.45 -5.42 0.38
N GLU A 93 4.66 -4.84 0.40
CA GLU A 93 5.32 -4.43 -0.82
C GLU A 93 5.67 -5.66 -1.68
N PRO A 94 5.37 -5.63 -3.00
CA PRO A 94 5.88 -6.65 -3.90
C PRO A 94 7.40 -6.65 -3.77
N THR A 95 7.98 -7.80 -3.40
CA THR A 95 9.43 -7.96 -3.45
C THR A 95 9.82 -7.88 -4.93
N ALA A 96 10.21 -6.69 -5.38
CA ALA A 96 10.89 -6.53 -6.64
C ALA A 96 12.18 -7.34 -6.52
N ARG A 97 12.15 -8.59 -7.00
CA ARG A 97 13.37 -9.31 -7.30
C ARG A 97 14.04 -8.48 -8.37
N THR A 98 15.06 -7.72 -7.99
CA THR A 98 15.93 -7.10 -8.97
C THR A 98 16.69 -8.23 -9.65
N SER A 99 16.08 -8.79 -10.68
CA SER A 99 16.78 -9.56 -11.70
C SER A 99 17.62 -8.56 -12.47
N TYR A 100 18.77 -8.19 -11.90
CA TYR A 100 19.88 -7.73 -12.69
C TYR A 100 20.32 -8.92 -13.56
N SER A 101 19.69 -9.10 -14.72
CA SER A 101 20.36 -9.84 -15.79
C SER A 101 21.52 -8.94 -16.20
N LEU A 102 22.71 -9.23 -15.69
CA LEU A 102 23.93 -8.72 -16.30
C LEU A 102 23.86 -9.12 -17.78
N PRO A 103 24.11 -8.20 -18.73
CA PRO A 103 24.30 -8.61 -20.10
C PRO A 103 25.45 -9.62 -20.09
N VAL A 104 25.16 -10.86 -20.46
CA VAL A 104 26.17 -11.88 -20.71
C VAL A 104 27.00 -11.33 -21.87
N THR A 105 28.11 -10.69 -21.55
CA THR A 105 29.15 -10.47 -22.55
C THR A 105 29.76 -11.83 -22.77
N ASP A 106 29.33 -12.50 -23.83
CA ASP A 106 29.97 -13.70 -24.37
C ASP A 106 31.39 -13.34 -24.81
N SER A 107 32.30 -13.29 -23.83
CA SER A 107 33.73 -13.35 -24.08
C SER A 107 34.11 -14.83 -24.27
N SER A 108 33.53 -15.46 -25.29
CA SER A 108 34.01 -16.75 -25.77
C SER A 108 35.34 -16.53 -26.49
N LEU A 109 36.43 -16.98 -25.88
CA LEU A 109 37.77 -17.01 -26.46
C LEU A 109 37.97 -18.16 -27.46
N ASN A 110 36.91 -18.88 -27.84
CA ASN A 110 36.98 -20.00 -28.78
C ASN A 110 35.83 -19.94 -29.81
N PRO A 111 36.09 -19.47 -31.04
CA PRO A 111 35.06 -19.30 -32.07
C PRO A 111 34.48 -20.62 -32.64
N LEU A 112 34.96 -21.78 -32.18
CA LEU A 112 34.48 -23.10 -32.61
C LEU A 112 33.79 -23.90 -31.49
N ALA A 113 33.69 -23.37 -30.28
CA ALA A 113 32.98 -24.06 -29.19
C ALA A 113 31.47 -23.89 -29.37
N GLN A 114 30.75 -24.95 -29.73
CA GLN A 114 29.29 -25.00 -29.60
C GLN A 114 28.94 -24.82 -28.11
N SER A 115 28.15 -23.79 -27.82
CA SER A 115 27.60 -23.55 -26.50
C SER A 115 26.72 -24.73 -26.07
N PHE A 116 27.01 -25.31 -24.91
CA PHE A 116 26.06 -26.22 -24.26
C PHE A 116 24.98 -25.37 -23.59
N ASP A 117 23.85 -25.22 -24.27
CA ASP A 117 22.63 -24.73 -23.63
C ASP A 117 22.17 -25.75 -22.59
N VAL A 118 22.53 -25.52 -21.32
CA VAL A 118 21.90 -26.21 -20.20
C VAL A 118 20.52 -25.57 -20.00
N ASN A 119 19.61 -25.86 -20.93
CA ASN A 119 18.18 -25.67 -20.74
C ASN A 119 17.71 -26.76 -19.78
N ARG A 120 17.85 -26.50 -18.47
CA ARG A 120 17.35 -27.39 -17.41
C ARG A 120 15.86 -27.16 -17.17
N ASN A 121 15.05 -27.26 -18.22
CA ASN A 121 13.61 -27.46 -18.13
C ASN A 121 13.28 -28.90 -18.52
N GLN A 122 13.53 -29.83 -17.60
CA GLN A 122 12.86 -31.13 -17.58
C GLN A 122 12.00 -31.22 -16.32
N THR A 123 10.76 -30.77 -16.43
CA THR A 123 9.62 -31.37 -15.73
C THR A 123 8.42 -31.36 -16.66
N ALA A 124 8.18 -32.55 -17.22
CA ALA A 124 6.94 -33.11 -17.76
C ALA A 124 5.81 -32.15 -18.21
N SER A 125 5.62 -32.14 -19.52
CA SER A 125 4.37 -31.82 -20.23
C SER A 125 3.22 -32.73 -19.76
N PHE A 126 2.07 -32.17 -19.39
CA PHE A 126 0.75 -32.80 -19.59
C PHE A 126 -0.37 -31.75 -19.67
N ASN A 127 -1.10 -31.82 -20.80
CA ASN A 127 -2.50 -31.45 -21.08
C ASN A 127 -2.91 -30.09 -21.71
N SER A 128 -3.52 -30.27 -22.90
CA SER A 128 -4.64 -29.57 -23.57
C SER A 128 -4.45 -28.10 -23.94
N GLN A 129 -4.29 -27.72 -25.22
CA GLN A 129 -5.32 -27.72 -26.29
C GLN A 129 -6.74 -27.43 -25.80
N LEU A 130 -7.14 -26.16 -25.87
CA LEU A 130 -8.42 -25.65 -26.36
C LEU A 130 -8.70 -24.30 -25.69
N ILE A 131 -8.47 -23.18 -26.40
CA ILE A 131 -9.44 -22.06 -26.41
C ILE A 131 -9.39 -21.45 -27.81
N GLY A 132 -10.36 -21.86 -28.63
CA GLY A 132 -10.78 -21.08 -29.77
C GLY A 132 -11.56 -19.86 -29.29
N GLY A 133 -11.36 -18.74 -30.00
CA GLY A 133 -12.29 -17.63 -30.05
C GLY A 133 -12.21 -16.65 -28.89
N LEU A 134 -11.74 -15.43 -29.20
CA LEU A 134 -12.48 -14.22 -28.84
C LEU A 134 -12.13 -13.12 -29.83
N LYS A 135 -13.21 -12.51 -30.33
CA LYS A 135 -13.27 -11.60 -31.48
C LYS A 135 -12.59 -10.27 -31.18
N LYS A 136 -12.01 -9.68 -32.23
CA LYS A 136 -11.72 -8.24 -32.33
C LYS A 136 -12.95 -7.43 -31.93
N ILE A 137 -12.81 -6.54 -30.96
CA ILE A 137 -13.70 -5.40 -30.78
C ILE A 137 -12.85 -4.16 -31.05
N GLN A 138 -13.01 -3.65 -32.27
CA GLN A 138 -12.60 -2.31 -32.67
C GLN A 138 -13.74 -1.38 -32.21
N ILE A 139 -13.49 -0.49 -31.25
CA ILE A 139 -14.38 0.65 -30.98
C ILE A 139 -13.58 1.89 -31.31
N PHE A 140 -13.89 2.46 -32.46
CA PHE A 140 -13.66 3.85 -32.83
C PHE A 140 -15.05 4.49 -32.93
N GLN A 141 -15.15 5.75 -32.46
CA GLN A 141 -16.24 6.74 -32.57
C GLN A 141 -16.59 7.29 -31.18
N ASP A 142 -16.75 8.58 -30.92
CA ASP A 142 -16.51 9.83 -31.64
C ASP A 142 -16.47 10.89 -30.52
N PHE A 143 -15.35 11.58 -30.32
CA PHE A 143 -15.32 12.73 -29.41
C PHE A 143 -15.61 14.00 -30.23
N PRO A 144 -16.67 14.77 -29.92
CA PRO A 144 -16.85 16.09 -30.53
C PRO A 144 -15.77 17.05 -30.00
N PRO A 145 -15.23 17.95 -30.83
CA PRO A 145 -14.27 18.96 -30.39
C PRO A 145 -14.93 20.02 -29.51
N ASP A 146 -14.24 20.42 -28.44
CA ASP A 146 -14.69 21.46 -27.50
C ASP A 146 -14.97 22.81 -28.20
N PRO A 147 -16.00 23.56 -27.76
CA PRO A 147 -16.29 24.90 -28.28
C PRO A 147 -15.25 25.94 -27.82
N PRO A 148 -14.96 26.97 -28.65
CA PRO A 148 -13.93 27.96 -28.35
C PRO A 148 -14.31 28.88 -27.18
N ILE A 149 -13.34 29.08 -26.27
CA ILE A 149 -13.40 29.98 -25.13
C ILE A 149 -13.56 31.43 -25.62
N LYS A 150 -14.72 32.05 -25.33
CA LYS A 150 -14.91 33.50 -25.53
C LYS A 150 -14.08 34.26 -24.49
N ARG A 151 -13.03 34.94 -24.94
CA ARG A 151 -12.32 35.94 -24.15
C ARG A 151 -13.22 37.18 -24.04
N HIS A 152 -13.56 37.55 -22.82
CA HIS A 152 -14.19 38.85 -22.53
C HIS A 152 -13.20 39.96 -22.89
N GLU A 153 -13.60 40.83 -23.83
CA GLU A 153 -12.96 42.12 -24.00
C GLU A 153 -13.27 43.02 -22.79
N PRO A 154 -12.29 43.78 -22.27
CA PRO A 154 -12.56 44.83 -21.30
C PRO A 154 -13.16 46.04 -22.02
N MET A 155 -14.37 46.45 -21.63
CA MET A 155 -14.92 47.74 -22.01
C MET A 155 -14.15 48.86 -21.30
N LEU A 156 -13.69 49.83 -22.11
CA LEU A 156 -13.28 51.17 -21.70
C LEU A 156 -14.49 51.99 -21.26
#